data_AF-A0A3M1C2U8-F1
#
_entry.id   AF-A0A3M1C2U8-F1
#
_cell.length_a   1.000
_cell.length_b   1.000
_cell.length_c   1.000
_cell.angle_alpha   90.00
_cell.angle_beta   90.00
_cell.angle_gamma   90.00
#
_symmetry.space_group_name_H-M   'P 1'
#
loop_
_entity.id
_entity.type
_entity.pdbx_description
1 polymer ?
#
loop_
_entity_poly.entity_id
_entity_poly.type
_entity_poly.pdbx_seq_one_letter_code
_entity_poly.pdbx_strand_id
1 'polypeptide(L)'
;TRPSDQPFHRAMHGTTAALIRNMIKGVTEGFTKVLEVVGLGYRAAVKGNNLELSLGLSHPVVYPIPSDVRIEVKENKIYVSGINKERVGQVCAQIRAFRKPNVYKGKGIRYEGEVLRLKAGKAAGKGKGGKK
;
A
#
# COMPACT_ATOMS: atom_id res chain seq x y z
N THR A 1 -28.38 6.11 -19.75
CA THR A 1 -29.03 7.41 -19.46
C THR A 1 -29.70 7.33 -18.11
N ARG A 2 -29.75 8.44 -17.35
CA ARG A 2 -30.34 8.46 -16.00
C ARG A 2 -31.86 8.67 -16.06
N PRO A 3 -32.65 8.01 -15.19
CA PRO A 3 -34.12 8.11 -15.22
C PRO A 3 -34.65 9.42 -14.61
N SER A 4 -33.95 10.04 -13.65
CA SER A 4 -34.27 11.39 -13.15
C SER A 4 -33.03 12.10 -12.59
N ASP A 5 -33.15 13.41 -12.29
CA ASP A 5 -32.07 14.24 -11.72
C ASP A 5 -32.15 14.41 -10.19
N GLN A 6 -32.83 13.50 -9.51
CA GLN A 6 -32.80 13.48 -8.05
C GLN A 6 -31.35 13.25 -7.55
N PRO A 7 -30.96 13.83 -6.40
CA PRO A 7 -29.60 13.74 -5.88
C PRO A 7 -29.07 12.30 -5.79
N PHE A 8 -29.92 11.36 -5.37
CA PHE A 8 -29.59 9.94 -5.28
C PHE A 8 -29.28 9.32 -6.66
N HIS A 9 -30.15 9.53 -7.66
CA HIS A 9 -29.93 9.00 -9.01
C HIS A 9 -28.69 9.60 -9.67
N ARG A 10 -28.40 10.88 -9.41
CA ARG A 10 -27.19 11.53 -9.92
C ARG A 10 -25.92 10.93 -9.32
N ALA A 11 -25.90 10.67 -8.01
CA ALA A 11 -24.78 10.04 -7.32
C ALA A 11 -24.56 8.59 -7.80
N MET A 12 -25.62 7.78 -7.85
CA MET A 12 -25.53 6.39 -8.29
C MET A 12 -25.07 6.26 -9.74
N HIS A 13 -25.58 7.10 -10.64
CA HIS A 13 -25.19 7.04 -12.05
C HIS A 13 -23.66 7.19 -12.25
N GLY A 14 -23.03 8.12 -11.54
CA GLY A 14 -21.57 8.29 -11.57
C GLY A 14 -20.82 7.11 -10.98
N THR A 15 -21.27 6.61 -9.83
CA THR A 15 -20.65 5.46 -9.14
C THR A 15 -20.73 4.20 -10.01
N THR A 16 -21.90 3.84 -10.53
CA THR A 16 -22.08 2.64 -11.36
C THR A 16 -21.24 2.72 -12.63
N ALA A 17 -21.20 3.87 -13.30
CA ALA A 17 -20.37 4.06 -14.49
C ALA A 17 -18.87 3.92 -14.17
N ALA A 18 -18.42 4.44 -13.02
CA ALA A 18 -17.03 4.29 -12.58
C ALA A 18 -16.68 2.83 -12.23
N LEU A 19 -17.57 2.10 -11.57
CA LEU A 19 -17.39 0.68 -11.24
C LEU A 19 -17.25 -0.15 -12.52
N ILE A 20 -18.16 0.00 -13.48
CA ILE A 20 -18.10 -0.73 -14.76
C ILE A 20 -16.81 -0.40 -15.51
N ARG A 21 -16.42 0.88 -15.58
CA ARG A 21 -15.17 1.28 -16.23
C ARG A 21 -13.94 0.64 -15.55
N ASN A 22 -13.93 0.57 -14.22
CA ASN A 22 -12.86 -0.10 -13.49
C ASN A 22 -12.85 -1.61 -13.76
N MET A 23 -14.02 -2.26 -13.85
CA MET A 23 -14.12 -3.68 -14.20
C MET A 23 -13.56 -3.97 -15.59
N ILE A 24 -13.97 -3.17 -16.60
CA ILE A 24 -13.45 -3.29 -17.97
C ILE A 24 -11.93 -3.13 -17.99
N LYS A 25 -11.43 -2.04 -17.38
CA LYS A 25 -9.99 -1.78 -17.28
C LYS A 25 -9.23 -2.90 -16.56
N GLY A 26 -9.84 -3.47 -15.52
CA GLY A 26 -9.25 -4.57 -14.76
C GLY A 26 -9.01 -5.83 -15.58
N VAL A 27 -9.92 -6.14 -16.51
CA VAL A 27 -9.79 -7.31 -17.38
C VAL A 27 -8.82 -7.05 -18.54
N THR A 28 -8.74 -5.81 -19.05
CA THR A 28 -7.87 -5.48 -20.19
C THR A 28 -6.42 -5.20 -19.80
N GLU A 29 -6.21 -4.37 -18.77
CA GLU A 29 -4.89 -3.89 -18.36
C GLU A 29 -4.46 -4.45 -16.99
N GLY A 30 -5.43 -4.75 -16.12
CA GLY A 30 -5.18 -5.06 -14.72
C GLY A 30 -4.86 -3.82 -13.87
N PHE A 31 -4.72 -4.04 -12.56
CA PHE A 31 -4.32 -3.01 -11.62
C PHE A 31 -3.07 -3.44 -10.86
N THR A 32 -2.12 -2.52 -10.73
CA THR A 32 -0.93 -2.69 -9.91
C THR A 32 -0.78 -1.49 -8.98
N LYS A 33 -0.51 -1.76 -7.71
CA LYS A 33 -0.12 -0.76 -6.71
C LYS A 33 1.21 -1.14 -6.09
N VAL A 34 2.04 -0.14 -5.85
CA VAL A 34 3.37 -0.33 -5.28
C VAL A 34 3.40 0.26 -3.88
N LEU A 35 3.88 -0.54 -2.93
CA LEU A 35 4.17 -0.13 -1.57
C LEU A 35 5.69 -0.11 -1.37
N GLU A 36 6.19 0.91 -0.69
CA GLU A 36 7.59 1.01 -0.29
C GLU A 36 7.74 0.72 1.19
N VAL A 37 8.68 -0.17 1.51
CA VAL A 37 9.10 -0.50 2.87
C VAL A 37 10.30 0.37 3.24
N VAL A 38 10.08 1.33 4.13
CA VAL A 38 11.10 2.29 4.54
C VAL A 38 11.52 2.02 5.98
N GLY A 39 12.76 1.60 6.18
CA GLY A 39 13.33 1.41 7.52
C GLY A 39 14.60 0.58 7.49
N LEU A 40 15.53 0.90 8.40
CA LEU A 40 16.73 0.08 8.59
C LEU A 40 16.32 -1.29 9.16
N GLY A 41 16.69 -2.37 8.47
CA GLY A 41 16.33 -3.73 8.83
C GLY A 41 14.88 -4.12 8.50
N TYR A 42 14.11 -3.24 7.85
CA TYR A 42 12.77 -3.58 7.39
C TYR A 42 12.85 -4.29 6.06
N ARG A 43 12.19 -5.44 5.94
CA ARG A 43 12.23 -6.29 4.74
C ARG A 43 10.88 -6.97 4.54
N ALA A 44 10.56 -7.23 3.28
CA ALA A 44 9.44 -8.06 2.89
C ALA A 44 9.98 -9.23 2.06
N ALA A 45 9.37 -10.40 2.17
CA ALA A 45 9.69 -11.57 1.38
C ALA A 45 8.42 -12.37 1.10
N VAL A 46 8.30 -12.94 -0.09
CA VAL A 46 7.23 -13.89 -0.41
C VAL A 46 7.77 -15.29 -0.15
N LYS A 47 7.09 -16.05 0.71
CA LYS A 47 7.36 -17.45 1.03
C LYS A 47 6.15 -18.28 0.65
N GLY A 48 6.22 -18.95 -0.51
CA GLY A 48 5.07 -19.69 -1.07
C GLY A 48 3.87 -18.77 -1.26
N ASN A 49 2.76 -19.07 -0.58
CA ASN A 49 1.53 -18.28 -0.64
C ASN A 49 1.42 -17.21 0.46
N ASN A 50 2.50 -16.97 1.22
CA ASN A 50 2.51 -16.01 2.32
C ASN A 50 3.49 -14.87 2.05
N LEU A 51 3.10 -13.66 2.41
CA LEU A 51 3.96 -12.49 2.48
C LEU A 51 4.48 -12.36 3.92
N GLU A 52 5.78 -12.52 4.11
CA GLU A 52 6.45 -12.35 5.39
C GLU A 52 7.07 -10.95 5.49
N LEU A 53 6.72 -10.23 6.56
CA LEU A 53 7.12 -8.85 6.80
C LEU A 53 7.97 -8.76 8.06
N SER A 54 9.24 -8.41 7.89
CA SER A 54 10.15 -8.06 8.98
C SER A 54 10.12 -6.56 9.20
N LEU A 55 9.33 -6.08 10.17
CA LEU A 55 9.07 -4.64 10.40
C LEU A 55 9.67 -4.12 11.72
N GLY A 56 10.70 -4.81 12.23
CA GLY A 56 11.32 -4.51 13.53
C GLY A 56 10.40 -4.80 14.72
N LEU A 57 9.48 -5.75 14.57
CA LEU A 57 8.73 -6.38 15.66
C LEU A 57 9.49 -7.63 16.13
N SER A 58 9.14 -8.15 17.31
CA SER A 58 9.80 -9.34 17.89
C SER A 58 9.69 -10.59 17.02
N HIS A 59 8.59 -10.73 16.28
CA HIS A 59 8.35 -11.83 15.34
C HIS A 59 7.94 -11.28 13.97
N PRO A 60 8.27 -11.98 12.87
CA PRO A 60 7.83 -11.58 11.55
C PRO A 60 6.31 -11.67 11.42
N VAL A 61 5.71 -10.72 10.70
CA VAL A 61 4.27 -10.75 10.42
C VAL A 61 4.06 -11.55 9.14
N VAL A 62 3.26 -12.61 9.23
CA VAL A 62 2.90 -13.45 8.09
C VAL A 62 1.51 -13.03 7.62
N TYR A 63 1.41 -12.60 6.37
CA TYR A 63 0.16 -12.24 5.72
C TYR A 63 -0.16 -13.26 4.62
N PRO A 64 -1.28 -14.01 4.71
CA PRO A 64 -1.67 -14.95 3.67
C PRO A 64 -2.11 -14.18 2.42
N ILE A 65 -1.52 -14.50 1.27
CA ILE A 65 -1.85 -13.86 0.01
C ILE A 65 -3.18 -14.45 -0.48
N PRO A 66 -4.23 -13.63 -0.69
CA PRO A 66 -5.49 -14.12 -1.19
C PRO A 66 -5.36 -14.51 -2.68
N SER A 67 -6.09 -15.53 -3.12
CA SER A 67 -5.93 -16.15 -4.45
C SER A 67 -6.27 -15.22 -5.62
N ASP A 68 -7.01 -14.15 -5.37
CA ASP A 68 -7.43 -13.15 -6.36
C ASP A 68 -6.38 -12.06 -6.62
N VAL A 69 -5.27 -12.05 -5.86
CA VAL A 69 -4.23 -11.01 -5.92
C VAL A 69 -2.85 -11.64 -5.96
N ARG A 70 -1.99 -11.12 -6.84
CA ARG A 70 -0.58 -11.51 -6.94
C ARG A 70 0.27 -10.47 -6.22
N ILE A 71 1.20 -10.95 -5.39
CA ILE A 71 2.17 -10.09 -4.69
C ILE A 71 3.57 -10.49 -5.11
N GLU A 72 4.35 -9.49 -5.54
CA GLU A 72 5.76 -9.64 -5.86
C GLU A 72 6.57 -8.67 -5.00
N VAL A 73 7.72 -9.11 -4.51
CA VAL A 73 8.63 -8.25 -3.76
C VAL A 73 9.92 -8.11 -4.54
N LYS A 74 10.31 -6.86 -4.84
CA LYS A 74 11.61 -6.52 -5.41
C LYS A 74 12.29 -5.53 -4.48
N GLU A 75 13.43 -5.94 -3.91
CA GLU A 75 14.16 -5.17 -2.91
C GLU A 75 13.25 -4.79 -1.70
N ASN A 76 12.97 -3.50 -1.53
CA ASN A 76 12.09 -2.97 -0.50
C ASN A 76 10.74 -2.47 -1.06
N LYS A 77 10.38 -2.89 -2.28
CA LYS A 77 9.10 -2.56 -2.91
C LYS A 77 8.22 -3.81 -3.02
N ILE A 78 6.97 -3.67 -2.58
CA ILE A 78 5.93 -4.68 -2.68
C ILE A 78 4.99 -4.27 -3.80
N TYR A 79 4.94 -5.06 -4.86
CA TYR A 79 4.05 -4.89 -5.99
C TYR A 79 2.83 -5.78 -5.76
N VAL A 80 1.66 -5.16 -5.66
CA VAL A 80 0.38 -5.85 -5.51
C VAL A 80 -0.39 -5.67 -6.81
N SER A 81 -0.59 -6.76 -7.53
CA SER A 81 -1.29 -6.79 -8.83
C SER A 81 -2.54 -7.67 -8.78
N GLY A 82 -3.55 -7.30 -9.55
CA GLY A 82 -4.81 -8.04 -9.64
C GLY A 82 -5.82 -7.42 -10.58
N ILE A 83 -6.92 -8.13 -10.82
CA ILE A 83 -7.98 -7.73 -11.76
C ILE A 83 -8.92 -6.71 -11.11
N ASN A 84 -9.23 -6.88 -9.82
CA ASN A 84 -10.15 -6.00 -9.11
C ASN A 84 -9.40 -4.88 -8.35
N LYS A 85 -9.67 -3.62 -8.75
CA LYS A 85 -9.11 -2.40 -8.15
C LYS A 85 -9.36 -2.28 -6.65
N GLU A 86 -10.55 -2.66 -6.19
CA GLU A 86 -10.97 -2.57 -4.78
C GLU A 86 -10.19 -3.58 -3.93
N ARG A 87 -10.06 -4.82 -4.42
CA ARG A 87 -9.32 -5.88 -3.73
C ARG A 87 -7.84 -5.57 -3.65
N VAL A 88 -7.22 -5.14 -4.75
CA VAL A 88 -5.82 -4.67 -4.76
C VAL A 88 -5.64 -3.53 -3.76
N GLY A 89 -6.58 -2.58 -3.71
CA GLY A 89 -6.58 -1.49 -2.73
C GLY A 89 -6.72 -1.97 -1.28
N GLN A 90 -7.62 -2.91 -1.03
CA GLN A 90 -7.87 -3.48 0.29
C GLN A 90 -6.64 -4.23 0.82
N VAL A 91 -6.03 -5.08 0.00
CA VAL A 91 -4.79 -5.80 0.34
C VAL A 91 -3.67 -4.83 0.64
N CYS A 92 -3.47 -3.80 -0.20
CA CYS A 92 -2.47 -2.77 0.07
C CYS A 92 -2.72 -2.04 1.40
N ALA A 93 -3.99 -1.71 1.70
CA ALA A 93 -4.36 -1.03 2.94
C ALA A 93 -4.10 -1.89 4.17
N GLN A 94 -4.39 -3.20 4.09
CA GLN A 94 -4.09 -4.17 5.16
C GLN A 94 -2.59 -4.27 5.40
N ILE A 95 -1.78 -4.42 4.34
CA ILE A 95 -0.32 -4.47 4.44
C ILE A 95 0.23 -3.19 5.08
N ARG A 96 -0.23 -2.01 4.65
CA ARG A 96 0.14 -0.72 5.23
C ARG A 96 -0.27 -0.58 6.69
N ALA A 97 -1.38 -1.21 7.11
CA ALA A 97 -1.87 -1.13 8.48
C ALA A 97 -0.93 -1.77 9.50
N PHE A 98 -0.18 -2.82 9.13
CA PHE A 98 0.78 -3.48 10.02
C PHE A 98 1.86 -2.53 10.55
N ARG A 99 2.33 -1.60 9.70
CA ARG A 99 3.28 -0.57 10.12
C ARG A 99 3.11 0.70 9.29
N LYS A 100 2.21 1.56 9.74
CA LYS A 100 2.01 2.88 9.13
C LYS A 100 3.28 3.74 9.21
N PRO A 101 3.51 4.65 8.23
CA PRO A 101 4.66 5.54 8.26
C PRO A 101 4.64 6.43 9.51
N ASN A 102 5.77 6.48 10.21
CA ASN A 102 5.90 7.31 11.39
C ASN A 102 5.97 8.81 11.02
N VAL A 103 5.28 9.65 11.79
CA VAL A 103 5.20 11.11 11.64
C VAL A 103 6.54 11.84 11.78
N TYR A 104 7.57 11.24 12.39
CA TYR A 104 8.88 11.89 12.58
C TYR A 104 9.92 11.45 11.55
N LYS A 105 10.08 10.14 11.37
CA LYS A 105 11.17 9.57 10.54
C LYS A 105 10.67 8.93 9.24
N GLY A 106 9.36 8.93 8.99
CA GLY A 106 8.77 8.30 7.80
C GLY A 106 8.95 6.78 7.71
N LYS A 107 9.49 6.14 8.76
CA LYS A 107 9.72 4.69 8.78
C LYS A 107 8.39 3.93 8.82
N GLY A 108 8.25 2.92 8.00
CA GLY A 108 7.05 2.11 7.85
C GLY A 108 6.79 1.74 6.39
N ILE A 109 5.57 1.29 6.12
CA ILE A 109 5.10 0.95 4.79
C ILE A 109 4.28 2.12 4.26
N ARG A 110 4.66 2.67 3.11
CA ARG A 110 3.96 3.77 2.44
C ARG A 110 3.60 3.40 1.01
N TYR A 111 2.68 4.12 0.40
CA TYR A 111 2.51 4.01 -1.05
C TYR A 111 3.68 4.66 -1.78
N GLU A 112 4.04 4.13 -2.94
CA GLU A 112 5.01 4.77 -3.82
C GLU A 112 4.52 6.19 -4.18
N GLY A 113 5.38 7.18 -3.99
CA GLY A 113 5.03 8.60 -4.20
C GLY A 113 4.15 9.25 -3.12
N GLU A 114 3.83 8.57 -2.01
CA GLU A 114 3.05 9.16 -0.90
C GLU A 114 3.84 10.29 -0.21
N VAL A 115 3.30 11.52 -0.25
CA VAL A 115 3.88 12.68 0.45
C VAL A 115 3.59 12.58 1.95
N LEU A 116 4.63 12.33 2.75
CA LEU A 116 4.52 12.22 4.20
C LEU A 116 4.70 13.59 4.87
N ARG A 117 3.72 14.00 5.67
CA ARG A 117 3.83 15.18 6.54
C ARG A 117 4.67 14.83 7.76
N LEU A 118 5.94 15.21 7.74
CA LEU A 118 6.85 14.98 8.86
C LEU A 118 6.77 16.12 9.89
N LYS A 119 6.75 15.77 11.17
CA LYS A 119 6.95 16.73 12.27
C LYS A 119 8.42 16.83 12.61
N ALA A 120 8.88 18.04 12.91
CA ALA A 120 10.22 18.25 13.45
C ALA A 120 10.35 17.51 14.78
N GLY A 121 11.28 16.56 14.86
CA GLY A 121 11.72 16.00 16.14
C GLY A 121 12.68 16.95 16.84
N LYS A 122 13.00 16.67 18.11
CA LYS A 122 14.15 17.32 18.75
C LYS A 122 15.40 16.97 17.94
N ALA A 123 15.97 17.95 17.24
CA ALA A 123 17.29 17.85 16.61
C ALA A 123 18.42 17.94 17.66
N ALA A 124 18.27 17.27 18.82
CA ALA A 124 19.31 17.17 19.83
C ALA A 124 19.94 15.77 19.71
N GLY A 125 21.18 15.71 19.23
CA GLY A 125 21.98 14.48 19.26
C GLY A 125 22.21 13.76 17.94
N LYS A 126 22.48 14.46 16.83
CA LYS A 126 23.50 13.94 15.90
C LYS A 126 24.82 14.60 16.26
N GLY A 127 25.50 14.01 17.24
CA GLY A 127 26.93 14.22 17.39
C GLY A 127 27.57 13.95 16.03
N LYS A 128 28.29 14.93 15.51
CA LYS A 128 29.36 14.70 14.54
C LYS A 128 30.33 13.72 15.22
N GLY A 129 30.12 12.42 15.03
CA GLY A 129 31.13 11.41 15.28
C GLY A 129 32.18 11.54 14.20
N GLY A 130 33.12 12.46 14.40
CA GLY A 130 34.36 12.44 13.65
C GLY A 130 35.08 11.13 13.91
N LYS A 131 35.65 10.54 12.87
CA LYS A 131 36.91 9.83 12.95
C LYS A 131 37.58 9.89 11.57
N LYS A 132 38.71 10.59 11.58
CA LYS A 132 39.92 10.53 10.75
C LYS A 132 39.78 10.04 9.32
#